data_AF-A0A848DRA5-F1
#
_entry.id   AF-A0A848DRA5-F1
#
_cell.length_a   1.000
_cell.length_b   1.000
_cell.length_c   1.000
_cell.angle_alpha   90.00
_cell.angle_beta   90.00
_cell.angle_gamma   90.00
#
_symmetry.space_group_name_H-M   'P 1'
#
loop_
_entity.id
_entity.type
_entity.pdbx_description
1 polymer ?
#
loop_
_entity_poly.entity_id
_entity_poly.type
_entity_poly.pdbx_seq_one_letter_code
_entity_poly.pdbx_strand_id
1 'polypeptide(L)'
;MYPTAQAPAPADGAEDPLPGLVGFTAVLRHAGLPITTDRVSAFLGALDALDITSRHQTYWAGRLTLCSDPDDIPLYDAAFESWFEPASGGKTSIRDERPPPPPKLASLTP
;
A
#
# COMPACT_ATOMS: atom_id res chain seq x y z
N MET A 1 21.72 17.76 -4.13
CA MET A 1 21.89 17.42 -2.70
C MET A 1 20.73 16.50 -2.35
N TYR A 2 20.88 15.20 -2.59
CA TYR A 2 19.86 14.21 -2.24
C TYR A 2 19.98 13.94 -0.74
N PRO A 3 18.90 13.95 0.05
CA PRO A 3 18.97 13.42 1.40
C PRO A 3 19.31 11.93 1.28
N THR A 4 20.45 11.55 1.84
CA THR A 4 20.87 10.15 1.97
C THR A 4 19.73 9.39 2.64
N ALA A 5 19.11 8.46 1.92
CA ALA A 5 18.22 7.48 2.51
C ALA A 5 19.06 6.71 3.55
N GLN A 6 18.81 7.00 4.82
CA GLN A 6 19.42 6.29 5.93
C GLN A 6 18.96 4.84 5.85
N ALA A 7 19.83 3.93 5.45
CA ALA A 7 19.58 2.50 5.57
C ALA A 7 19.47 2.17 7.07
N PRO A 8 18.34 1.60 7.55
CA PRO A 8 18.32 1.05 8.90
C PRO A 8 19.28 -0.14 8.95
N ALA A 9 20.12 -0.16 9.98
CA ALA A 9 20.97 -1.30 10.30
C ALA A 9 20.10 -2.58 10.38
N PRO A 10 20.62 -3.76 9.98
CA PRO A 10 19.87 -5.00 10.14
C PRO A 10 19.61 -5.19 11.63
N ALA A 11 18.36 -5.02 12.03
CA ALA A 11 17.92 -5.36 13.37
C ALA A 11 17.95 -6.88 13.47
N ASP A 12 19.08 -7.42 13.94
CA ASP A 12 19.21 -8.80 14.40
C ASP A 12 18.19 -9.03 15.52
N GLY A 13 16.97 -9.44 15.15
CA GLY A 13 15.85 -9.67 16.06
C GLY A 13 14.50 -9.07 15.64
N ALA A 14 14.41 -8.33 14.52
CA ALA A 14 13.09 -7.96 13.98
C ALA A 14 12.42 -9.25 13.46
N GLU A 15 11.27 -9.61 14.03
CA GLU A 15 10.43 -10.69 13.51
C GLU A 15 10.27 -10.51 12.00
N ASP A 16 10.47 -11.61 11.26
CA ASP A 16 10.35 -11.60 9.81
C ASP A 16 8.97 -11.01 9.44
N PRO A 17 8.92 -9.90 8.66
CA PRO A 17 7.65 -9.23 8.34
C PRO A 17 6.83 -9.99 7.28
N LEU A 18 7.43 -10.99 6.63
CA LEU A 18 6.84 -11.71 5.50
C LEU A 18 5.60 -12.54 5.92
N PRO A 19 5.61 -13.32 7.03
CA PRO A 19 4.40 -13.95 7.57
C PRO A 19 3.25 -12.97 7.81
N GLY A 20 3.53 -11.78 8.34
CA GLY A 20 2.52 -10.74 8.58
C GLY A 20 1.90 -10.24 7.26
N LEU A 21 2.74 -10.00 6.25
CA LEU A 21 2.29 -9.54 4.93
C LEU A 21 1.50 -10.62 4.18
N VAL A 22 1.94 -11.88 4.24
CA VAL A 22 1.19 -13.00 3.68
C VAL A 22 -0.16 -13.14 4.39
N GLY A 23 -0.19 -13.01 5.73
CA GLY A 23 -1.41 -12.97 6.52
C GLY A 23 -2.38 -11.87 6.10
N PHE A 24 -1.87 -10.65 5.85
CA PHE A 24 -2.66 -9.55 5.30
C PHE A 24 -3.32 -9.90 3.97
N THR A 25 -2.59 -10.52 3.02
CA THR A 25 -3.20 -10.93 1.75
C THR A 25 -4.27 -12.01 1.91
N ALA A 26 -4.17 -12.86 2.93
CA ALA A 26 -5.21 -13.82 3.28
C ALA A 26 -6.46 -13.10 3.83
N VAL A 27 -6.29 -12.09 4.69
CA VAL A 27 -7.40 -11.26 5.18
C VAL A 27 -8.12 -10.55 4.02
N LEU A 28 -7.37 -10.01 3.06
CA LEU A 28 -7.95 -9.38 1.85
C LEU A 28 -8.78 -10.38 1.02
N ARG A 29 -8.30 -11.62 0.87
CA ARG A 29 -9.09 -12.68 0.23
C ARG A 29 -10.37 -12.99 0.98
N HIS A 30 -10.31 -13.08 2.31
CA HIS A 30 -11.48 -13.30 3.14
C HIS A 30 -12.47 -12.12 3.09
N ALA A 31 -11.98 -10.90 2.90
CA ALA A 31 -12.78 -9.70 2.71
C ALA A 31 -13.49 -9.66 1.33
N GLY A 32 -13.09 -10.52 0.39
CA GLY A 32 -13.72 -10.66 -0.92
C GLY A 32 -12.91 -10.09 -2.09
N LEU A 33 -11.68 -9.60 -1.88
CA LEU A 33 -10.84 -9.19 -3.00
C LEU A 33 -10.40 -10.41 -3.82
N PRO A 34 -10.46 -10.34 -5.17
CA PRO A 34 -9.98 -11.40 -6.05
C PRO A 34 -8.45 -11.41 -6.15
N ILE A 35 -7.77 -11.62 -5.02
CA ILE A 35 -6.31 -11.70 -4.97
C ILE A 35 -5.86 -13.02 -5.60
N THR A 36 -5.01 -12.96 -6.61
CA THR A 36 -4.34 -14.14 -7.18
C THR A 36 -2.95 -14.29 -6.60
N THR A 37 -2.38 -15.50 -6.68
CA THR A 37 -1.01 -15.75 -6.16
C THR A 37 0.04 -14.91 -6.89
N ASP A 38 -0.13 -14.67 -8.18
CA ASP A 38 0.71 -13.78 -8.99
C ASP A 38 0.76 -12.35 -8.42
N ARG A 39 -0.40 -11.79 -8.04
CA ARG A 39 -0.46 -10.47 -7.41
C ARG A 39 0.22 -10.41 -6.04
N VAL A 40 0.13 -11.49 -5.26
CA VAL A 40 0.87 -11.59 -3.99
C VAL A 40 2.38 -11.59 -4.25
N SER A 41 2.85 -12.33 -5.25
CA SER A 41 4.25 -12.32 -5.65
C SER A 41 4.70 -10.95 -6.14
N ALA A 42 3.89 -10.24 -6.92
CA ALA A 42 4.16 -8.88 -7.36
C ALA A 42 4.21 -7.88 -6.19
N PHE A 43 3.32 -8.02 -5.21
CA PHE A 43 3.33 -7.22 -3.99
C PHE A 43 4.61 -7.41 -3.18
N LEU A 44 5.00 -8.67 -2.91
CA LEU A 44 6.22 -8.97 -2.18
C LEU A 44 7.47 -8.50 -2.94
N GLY A 45 7.51 -8.65 -4.27
CA GLY A 45 8.58 -8.12 -5.10
C GLY A 45 8.65 -6.59 -5.11
N ALA A 46 7.51 -5.90 -5.05
CA ALA A 46 7.49 -4.44 -4.90
C ALA A 46 8.02 -4.00 -3.52
N LEU A 47 7.75 -4.76 -2.47
CA LEU A 47 8.27 -4.50 -1.12
C LEU A 47 9.77 -4.79 -0.98
N ASP A 48 10.33 -5.69 -1.78
CA ASP A 48 11.79 -5.89 -1.85
C ASP A 48 12.51 -4.65 -2.40
N ALA A 49 11.88 -3.95 -3.35
CA ALA A 49 12.39 -2.70 -3.92
C ALA A 49 12.05 -1.44 -3.10
N LEU A 50 11.16 -1.55 -2.11
CA LEU A 50 10.67 -0.45 -1.28
C LEU A 50 11.07 -0.65 0.19
N ASP A 51 10.80 0.36 1.01
CA ASP A 51 10.96 0.22 2.46
C ASP A 51 9.69 -0.40 3.07
N ILE A 52 9.77 -1.71 3.34
CA ILE A 52 8.73 -2.51 4.02
C ILE A 52 8.32 -1.97 5.39
N THR A 53 9.21 -1.24 6.07
CA THR A 53 8.94 -0.65 7.39
C THR A 53 8.09 0.61 7.29
N SER A 54 7.99 1.21 6.10
CA SER A 54 7.17 2.38 5.84
C SER A 54 5.74 1.98 5.49
N ARG A 55 4.80 2.21 6.42
CA ARG A 55 3.35 2.02 6.19
C ARG A 55 2.88 2.64 4.89
N HIS A 56 3.37 3.84 4.57
CA HIS A 56 2.98 4.56 3.36
C HIS A 56 3.48 3.85 2.09
N GLN A 57 4.72 3.35 2.08
CA GLN A 57 5.24 2.61 0.92
C GLN A 57 4.51 1.28 0.75
N THR A 58 4.28 0.54 1.85
CA THR A 58 3.51 -0.72 1.83
C THR A 58 2.08 -0.53 1.33
N TYR A 59 1.43 0.55 1.75
CA TYR A 59 0.11 0.93 1.28
C TYR A 59 0.03 1.08 -0.24
N TRP A 60 0.95 1.87 -0.82
CA TRP A 60 0.98 2.10 -2.26
C TRP A 60 1.43 0.86 -3.04
N ALA A 61 2.38 0.08 -2.53
CA ALA A 61 2.78 -1.18 -3.14
C ALA A 61 1.58 -2.13 -3.25
N GLY A 62 0.82 -2.30 -2.17
CA GLY A 62 -0.36 -3.17 -2.18
C GLY A 62 -1.46 -2.63 -3.09
N ARG A 63 -1.75 -1.33 -3.06
CA ARG A 63 -2.76 -0.73 -3.93
C ARG A 63 -2.42 -0.87 -5.43
N LEU A 64 -1.15 -0.79 -5.80
CA LEU A 64 -0.69 -0.92 -7.20
C LEU A 64 -0.62 -2.37 -7.69
N THR A 65 -0.49 -3.34 -6.80
CA THR A 65 -0.24 -4.75 -7.16
C THR A 65 -1.45 -5.66 -6.90
N LEU A 66 -2.25 -5.36 -5.87
CA LEU A 66 -3.37 -6.18 -5.41
C LEU A 66 -4.70 -5.73 -6.00
N CYS A 67 -4.93 -4.42 -6.12
CA CYS A 67 -6.14 -3.87 -6.74
C CYS A 67 -6.01 -3.91 -8.26
N SER A 68 -7.03 -4.42 -8.96
CA SER A 68 -7.06 -4.38 -10.43
C SER A 68 -8.31 -3.76 -11.00
N ASP A 69 -9.35 -3.59 -10.18
CA ASP A 69 -10.53 -2.81 -10.51
C ASP A 69 -10.65 -1.60 -9.56
N PRO A 70 -11.13 -0.42 -10.01
CA PRO A 70 -11.46 0.69 -9.12
C PRO A 70 -12.40 0.32 -7.97
N ASP A 71 -13.30 -0.67 -8.15
CA ASP A 71 -14.19 -1.15 -7.10
C ASP A 71 -13.44 -1.92 -5.98
N ASP A 72 -12.21 -2.37 -6.21
CA ASP A 72 -11.38 -3.03 -5.19
C ASP A 72 -10.79 -2.01 -4.18
N ILE A 73 -10.68 -0.73 -4.57
CA ILE A 73 -9.98 0.31 -3.80
C ILE A 73 -10.62 0.56 -2.43
N PRO A 74 -11.95 0.74 -2.30
CA PRO A 74 -12.57 0.99 -0.99
C PRO A 74 -12.42 -0.20 -0.04
N LEU A 75 -12.47 -1.43 -0.57
CA LEU A 75 -12.32 -2.65 0.23
C LEU A 75 -10.87 -2.83 0.70
N TYR A 76 -9.91 -2.53 -0.17
CA TYR A 76 -8.49 -2.50 0.18
C TYR A 76 -8.19 -1.47 1.27
N ASP A 77 -8.69 -0.23 1.13
CA ASP A 77 -8.45 0.84 2.11
C ASP A 77 -8.97 0.45 3.50
N ALA A 78 -10.21 -0.06 3.59
CA ALA A 78 -10.80 -0.48 4.86
C ALA A 78 -10.02 -1.64 5.52
N ALA A 79 -9.62 -2.64 4.73
CA ALA A 79 -8.84 -3.76 5.23
C ALA A 79 -7.42 -3.35 5.64
N PHE A 80 -6.79 -2.43 4.91
CA PHE A 80 -5.46 -1.90 5.22
C PHE A 80 -5.50 -1.07 6.50
N GLU A 81 -6.48 -0.19 6.66
CA GLU A 81 -6.67 0.56 7.90
C GLU A 81 -6.84 -0.38 9.08
N SER A 82 -7.76 -1.34 9.00
CA SER A 82 -8.05 -2.29 10.08
C SER A 82 -6.86 -3.20 10.43
N TRP A 83 -6.09 -3.66 9.45
CA TRP A 83 -4.94 -4.56 9.67
C TRP A 83 -3.75 -3.85 10.32
N PHE A 84 -3.47 -2.63 9.86
CA PHE A 84 -2.33 -1.86 10.36
C PHE A 84 -2.71 -0.93 11.52
N GLU A 85 -3.96 -0.91 11.99
CA GLU A 85 -4.38 -0.05 13.11
C GLU A 85 -3.58 -0.41 14.37
N PRO A 86 -2.81 0.52 14.96
CA PRO A 86 -2.17 0.27 16.23
C PRO A 86 -3.26 0.12 17.31
N ALA A 87 -3.07 -0.78 18.28
CA ALA A 87 -4.02 -1.03 19.37
C ALA A 87 -4.23 0.16 20.34
N SER A 88 -3.87 1.39 19.96
CA SER A 88 -4.05 2.59 20.78
C SER A 88 -4.55 3.74 19.90
N GLY A 89 -5.75 4.22 20.24
CA GLY A 89 -6.55 5.10 19.41
C GLY A 89 -5.90 6.43 19.03
N GLY A 90 -6.12 6.83 17.78
CA GLY A 90 -5.68 8.13 17.28
C GLY A 90 -5.69 8.19 15.76
N LYS A 91 -6.88 8.49 15.21
CA LYS A 91 -7.18 8.86 13.81
C LYS A 91 -5.95 9.24 12.98
N THR A 92 -5.62 8.42 11.98
CA THR A 92 -4.81 8.87 10.84
C THR A 92 -5.65 8.76 9.58
N SER A 93 -6.41 9.82 9.28
CA SER A 93 -7.00 9.98 7.95
C SER A 93 -5.87 10.33 6.99
N ILE A 94 -5.51 9.42 6.09
CA ILE A 94 -4.74 9.76 4.90
C ILE A 94 -5.69 10.52 3.98
N ARG A 95 -5.71 11.85 4.10
CA ARG A 95 -6.27 12.72 3.08
C ARG A 95 -5.20 12.90 2.01
N ASP A 96 -5.47 12.44 0.80
CA ASP A 96 -4.66 12.79 -0.36
C ASP A 96 -4.78 14.31 -0.58
N GLU A 97 -3.75 15.07 -0.20
CA GLU A 97 -3.67 16.52 -0.36
C GLU A 97 -3.18 16.94 -1.76
N ARG A 98 -3.11 16.03 -2.74
CA ARG A 98 -2.71 16.43 -4.09
C ARG A 98 -3.89 17.15 -4.75
N PRO A 99 -3.80 18.47 -5.04
CA PRO A 99 -4.86 19.14 -5.78
C PRO A 99 -4.99 18.45 -7.16
N PRO A 100 -6.23 18.16 -7.62
CA PRO A 100 -6.43 17.56 -8.93
C PRO A 100 -5.81 18.49 -10.00
N PRO A 101 -5.00 17.97 -10.94
CA PRO A 101 -4.51 18.79 -12.04
C PRO A 101 -5.72 19.37 -12.80
N PRO A 102 -5.73 20.67 -13.15
CA PRO A 102 -6.87 21.27 -13.81
C PRO A 102 -7.11 20.56 -15.16
N PRO A 103 -8.36 20.21 -15.48
CA PRO A 103 -8.68 19.58 -16.76
C PRO A 103 -8.42 20.58 -17.89
N LYS A 104 -7.34 20.37 -18.64
CA LYS A 104 -7.14 21.02 -19.95
C LYS A 104 -8.03 20.33 -20.98
N LEU A 105 -9.30 20.70 -21.01
CA LEU A 105 -10.10 20.58 -22.22
C LEU A 105 -9.59 21.63 -23.20
N ALA A 106 -8.59 21.26 -23.99
CA ALA A 106 -8.22 22.01 -25.17
C ALA A 106 -9.35 21.85 -26.19
N SER A 107 -10.31 22.77 -26.14
CA SER A 107 -11.28 22.95 -27.22
C SER A 107 -10.52 23.24 -28.51
N LEU A 108 -10.66 22.34 -29.48
CA LEU A 108 -10.32 22.58 -30.88
C LEU A 108 -11.31 23.59 -31.45
N THR A 109 -10.82 24.76 -31.87
CA THR A 109 -11.53 25.62 -32.83
C THR A 109 -10.55 26.55 -33.55
N PRO A 110 -10.45 26.46 -34.88
CA PRO A 110 -10.43 27.63 -35.74
C PRO A 110 -11.86 28.00 -36.18
#